data_AF-A0A285PRM2-F1
#
_entry.id   AF-A0A285PRM2-F1
#
_cell.length_a   1.000
_cell.length_b   1.000
_cell.length_c   1.000
_cell.angle_alpha   90.00
_cell.angle_beta   90.00
_cell.angle_gamma   90.00
#
_symmetry.space_group_name_H-M   'P 1'
#
loop_
_entity.id
_entity.type
_entity.pdbx_description
1 polymer ?
#
loop_
_entity_poly.entity_id
_entity_poly.type
_entity_poly.pdbx_seq_one_letter_code
_entity_poly.pdbx_strand_id
1 'polypeptide(L)'
;MWEDLPSSKKNEYKRLILAFASLTEMFAQKVTDNVEEAAPIINSKFQETAFQRAFNAYAEDIGNTSYDASLEHNGEKYLVGIKTFGISSGDQKVAQFKAKHDEWSDIIDEIKRHANDAEDKATVDSLNEVLYMKLARRIAKIRNARIDSSRANIKGFKAGEDDTHVHSVYHVLMPSSRNEDAKIYVGETSYDKINLENLSILGCTGKKNPTNFFFTDGKHVYKYTSADSQLHMNFDNRNIVCDEWNVKYADDAHAIFGKIADMVYPKSPDLDDNSNILEIEDDVEELEVEDTYCWTIWNKNQETELFSGFNSFLAQDPRWEKISVKSE
;
A
#
# COMPACT_ATOMS: atom_id res chain seq x y z
N MET A 1 4.74 -12.15 -18.42
CA MET A 1 5.62 -11.00 -18.75
C MET A 1 7.01 -11.24 -18.17
N TRP A 2 7.14 -11.50 -16.88
CA TRP A 2 8.42 -11.66 -16.18
C TRP A 2 9.40 -12.60 -16.89
N GLU A 3 8.93 -13.76 -17.32
CA GLU A 3 9.76 -14.75 -18.03
C GLU A 3 10.30 -14.22 -19.36
N ASP A 4 9.52 -13.40 -20.06
CA ASP A 4 9.86 -12.85 -21.37
C ASP A 4 10.92 -11.75 -21.30
N LEU A 5 11.03 -11.05 -20.16
CA LEU A 5 11.91 -9.90 -20.02
C LEU A 5 13.40 -10.28 -19.88
N PRO A 6 14.34 -9.44 -20.36
CA PRO A 6 15.76 -9.75 -20.34
C PRO A 6 16.31 -9.96 -18.93
N SER A 7 17.08 -11.04 -18.73
CA SER A 7 17.68 -11.36 -17.42
C SER A 7 18.57 -10.26 -16.86
N SER A 8 19.26 -9.49 -17.71
CA SER A 8 20.05 -8.34 -17.27
C SER A 8 19.19 -7.26 -16.60
N LYS A 9 18.03 -6.94 -17.19
CA LYS A 9 17.07 -5.98 -16.64
C LYS A 9 16.39 -6.50 -15.38
N LYS A 10 16.02 -7.79 -15.36
CA LYS A 10 15.50 -8.47 -14.15
C LYS A 10 16.50 -8.39 -13.00
N ASN A 11 17.78 -8.64 -13.26
CA ASN A 11 18.83 -8.55 -12.25
C ASN A 11 19.05 -7.12 -11.76
N GLU A 12 18.97 -6.11 -12.64
CA GLU A 12 19.05 -4.71 -12.22
C GLU A 12 17.87 -4.32 -11.32
N TYR A 13 16.65 -4.70 -11.71
CA TYR A 13 15.45 -4.48 -10.89
C TYR A 13 15.57 -5.17 -9.52
N LYS A 14 15.89 -6.47 -9.50
CA LYS A 14 16.14 -7.25 -8.29
C LYS A 14 17.18 -6.58 -7.38
N ARG A 15 18.29 -6.12 -7.94
CA ARG A 15 19.35 -5.44 -7.18
C ARG A 15 18.85 -4.16 -6.52
N LEU A 16 18.08 -3.34 -7.23
CA LEU A 16 17.51 -2.10 -6.67
C LEU A 16 16.55 -2.40 -5.52
N ILE A 17 15.64 -3.36 -5.70
CA ILE A 17 14.70 -3.75 -4.65
C ILE A 17 15.43 -4.34 -3.44
N LEU A 18 16.37 -5.26 -3.64
CA LEU A 18 17.11 -5.88 -2.56
C LEU A 18 17.98 -4.88 -1.79
N ALA A 19 18.56 -3.89 -2.47
CA ALA A 19 19.34 -2.83 -1.82
C ALA A 19 18.47 -1.93 -0.93
N PHE A 20 17.20 -1.70 -1.30
CA PHE A 20 16.27 -1.00 -0.43
C PHE A 20 15.81 -1.89 0.72
N ALA A 21 15.42 -3.13 0.43
CA ALA A 21 14.94 -4.08 1.42
C ALA A 21 16.03 -4.47 2.44
N SER A 22 17.31 -4.39 2.08
CA SER A 22 18.41 -4.61 3.04
C SER A 22 18.44 -3.58 4.18
N LEU A 23 17.78 -2.44 4.01
CA LEU A 23 17.70 -1.37 5.02
C LEU A 23 16.51 -1.54 5.97
N THR A 24 15.78 -2.66 5.89
CA THR A 24 14.56 -2.93 6.67
C THR A 24 14.74 -2.68 8.16
N GLU A 25 15.86 -3.11 8.75
CA GLU A 25 16.10 -2.98 10.19
C GLU A 25 16.17 -1.54 10.68
N MET A 26 16.52 -0.56 9.81
CA MET A 26 16.48 0.86 10.18
C MET A 26 15.07 1.39 10.37
N PHE A 27 14.11 0.82 9.65
CA PHE A 27 12.71 1.27 9.64
C PHE A 27 11.81 0.42 10.53
N ALA A 28 12.30 -0.74 10.98
CA ALA A 28 11.56 -1.63 11.85
C ALA A 28 11.52 -1.09 13.28
N GLN A 29 10.32 -0.98 13.86
CA GLN A 29 10.19 -0.73 15.30
C GLN A 29 10.65 -1.97 16.06
N LYS A 30 11.66 -1.80 16.92
CA LYS A 30 12.10 -2.88 17.83
C LYS A 30 10.96 -3.21 18.78
N VAL A 31 10.42 -4.42 18.67
CA VAL A 31 9.52 -4.98 19.69
C VAL A 31 10.39 -5.59 20.78
N THR A 32 10.04 -5.35 22.03
CA THR A 32 10.81 -5.73 23.23
C THR A 32 11.24 -7.21 23.25
N ASP A 33 12.50 -7.42 23.61
CA ASP A 33 13.18 -8.63 24.14
C ASP A 33 13.16 -9.96 23.36
N ASN A 34 12.49 -10.06 22.21
CA ASN A 34 12.69 -11.19 21.30
C ASN A 34 13.34 -10.71 20.01
N VAL A 35 14.41 -11.40 19.60
CA VAL A 35 15.08 -11.20 18.29
C VAL A 35 14.13 -11.72 17.21
N GLU A 36 13.10 -10.94 16.89
CA GLU A 36 12.21 -11.21 15.77
C GLU A 36 12.88 -10.75 14.48
N GLU A 37 13.05 -11.65 13.52
CA GLU A 37 13.49 -11.27 12.19
C GLU A 37 12.40 -10.40 11.55
N ALA A 38 12.77 -9.15 11.24
CA ALA A 38 11.87 -8.20 10.62
C ALA A 38 11.42 -8.73 9.25
N ALA A 39 10.16 -8.46 8.89
CA ALA A 39 9.68 -8.72 7.53
C ALA A 39 10.31 -7.69 6.57
N PRO A 40 10.81 -8.09 5.39
CA PRO A 40 11.39 -7.16 4.43
C PRO A 40 10.42 -6.03 4.07
N ILE A 41 10.91 -4.79 4.08
CA ILE A 41 10.13 -3.61 3.71
C ILE A 41 10.35 -3.28 2.25
N ILE A 42 9.24 -3.11 1.52
CA ILE A 42 9.24 -2.64 0.13
C ILE A 42 8.39 -1.37 0.08
N ASN A 43 8.98 -0.27 -0.40
CA ASN A 43 8.23 0.94 -0.68
C ASN A 43 7.57 0.84 -2.06
N SER A 44 6.24 1.02 -2.13
CA SER A 44 5.47 0.89 -3.37
C SER A 44 5.91 1.87 -4.45
N LYS A 45 6.18 3.13 -4.09
CA LYS A 45 6.58 4.14 -5.09
C LYS A 45 7.99 3.92 -5.60
N PHE A 46 8.88 3.45 -4.73
CA PHE A 46 10.21 3.03 -5.13
C PHE A 46 10.16 1.80 -6.07
N GLN A 47 9.29 0.84 -5.79
CA GLN A 47 9.08 -0.31 -6.67
C GLN A 47 8.70 0.10 -8.10
N GLU A 48 7.75 1.04 -8.24
CA GLU A 48 7.34 1.58 -9.55
C GLU A 48 8.51 2.24 -10.28
N THR A 49 9.24 3.13 -9.62
CA THR A 49 10.35 3.87 -10.24
C THR A 49 11.54 2.96 -10.56
N ALA A 50 11.84 1.98 -9.69
CA ALA A 50 12.85 0.96 -9.95
C ALA A 50 12.47 0.08 -11.16
N PHE A 51 11.19 -0.30 -11.28
CA PHE A 51 10.71 -1.08 -12.42
C PHE A 51 10.84 -0.27 -13.72
N GLN A 52 10.37 0.98 -13.72
CA GLN A 52 10.48 1.89 -14.86
C GLN A 52 11.95 2.07 -15.29
N ARG A 53 12.85 2.28 -14.31
CA ARG A 53 14.29 2.49 -14.57
C ARG A 53 14.99 1.25 -15.11
N ALA A 54 14.71 0.08 -14.56
CA ALA A 54 15.38 -1.16 -14.95
C ALA A 54 14.89 -1.67 -16.31
N PHE A 55 13.58 -1.54 -16.58
CA PHE A 55 12.99 -2.04 -17.81
C PHE A 55 12.95 -1.01 -18.94
N ASN A 56 13.32 0.25 -18.68
CA ASN A 56 13.05 1.40 -19.55
C ASN A 56 11.55 1.49 -19.89
N ALA A 57 10.71 1.23 -18.90
CA ALA A 57 9.25 1.32 -19.05
C ALA A 57 8.80 2.78 -18.95
N TYR A 58 7.76 3.13 -19.69
CA TYR A 58 7.11 4.42 -19.60
C TYR A 58 6.25 4.48 -18.33
N ALA A 59 6.32 5.61 -17.63
CA ALA A 59 5.42 5.90 -16.53
C ALA A 59 4.03 6.26 -17.07
N GLU A 60 3.01 5.49 -16.68
CA GLU A 60 1.60 5.74 -17.04
C GLU A 60 0.83 6.46 -15.91
N ASP A 61 1.45 6.59 -14.73
CA ASP A 61 0.90 7.23 -13.53
C ASP A 61 0.81 8.77 -13.69
N ILE A 62 -0.19 9.21 -14.44
CA ILE A 62 -0.64 10.60 -14.51
C ILE A 62 -2.11 10.61 -14.08
N GLY A 63 -2.34 10.60 -12.77
CA GLY A 63 -3.66 10.75 -12.16
C GLY A 63 -4.29 9.42 -11.76
N ASN A 64 -5.49 9.12 -12.29
CA ASN A 64 -6.30 7.98 -11.86
C ASN A 64 -6.30 6.85 -12.91
N THR A 65 -5.13 6.59 -13.50
CA THR A 65 -4.93 5.55 -14.52
C THR A 65 -4.89 4.16 -13.87
N SER A 66 -5.28 3.13 -14.63
CA SER A 66 -5.34 1.74 -14.11
C SER A 66 -3.96 1.06 -14.08
N TYR A 67 -2.98 1.60 -14.80
CA TYR A 67 -1.65 1.02 -15.01
C TYR A 67 -0.58 1.98 -14.52
N ASP A 68 0.48 1.44 -13.92
CA ASP A 68 1.59 2.21 -13.34
C ASP A 68 2.74 2.37 -14.34
N ALA A 69 2.94 1.36 -15.19
CA ALA A 69 3.95 1.37 -16.23
C ALA A 69 3.49 0.68 -17.52
N SER A 70 4.12 1.03 -18.62
CA SER A 70 3.98 0.32 -19.90
C SER A 70 5.33 0.10 -20.57
N LEU A 71 5.50 -1.02 -21.25
CA LEU A 71 6.72 -1.30 -21.99
C LEU A 71 6.47 -2.19 -23.20
N GLU A 72 7.41 -2.16 -24.15
CA GLU A 72 7.43 -3.03 -25.32
C GLU A 72 8.72 -3.86 -25.31
N HIS A 73 8.59 -5.17 -25.52
CA HIS A 73 9.72 -6.07 -25.65
C HIS A 73 9.42 -7.17 -26.68
N ASN A 74 10.31 -7.36 -27.65
CA ASN A 74 10.19 -8.38 -28.71
C ASN A 74 8.86 -8.35 -29.48
N GLY A 75 8.27 -7.17 -29.67
CA GLY A 75 6.97 -7.02 -30.34
C GLY A 75 5.76 -7.25 -29.42
N GLU A 76 5.97 -7.74 -28.19
CA GLU A 76 4.95 -7.80 -27.15
C GLU A 76 4.89 -6.49 -26.37
N LYS A 77 3.69 -6.04 -26.05
CA LYS A 77 3.40 -4.80 -25.35
C LYS A 77 2.72 -5.12 -24.03
N TYR A 78 3.25 -4.60 -22.93
CA TYR A 78 2.75 -4.88 -21.59
C TYR A 78 2.25 -3.61 -20.92
N LEU A 79 1.03 -3.67 -20.40
CA LEU A 79 0.45 -2.71 -19.46
C LEU A 79 0.55 -3.31 -18.06
N VAL A 80 1.27 -2.64 -17.17
CA VAL A 80 1.69 -3.22 -15.89
C VAL A 80 1.04 -2.46 -14.74
N GLY A 81 0.26 -3.18 -13.93
CA GLY A 81 -0.15 -2.72 -12.60
C GLY A 81 0.84 -3.24 -11.56
N ILE A 82 1.50 -2.34 -10.84
CA ILE A 82 2.54 -2.63 -9.85
C ILE A 82 1.91 -2.62 -8.45
N LYS A 83 2.15 -3.67 -7.66
CA LYS A 83 1.72 -3.72 -6.26
C LYS A 83 2.77 -4.33 -5.34
N THR A 84 2.66 -3.97 -4.07
CA THR A 84 3.41 -4.61 -2.98
C THR A 84 2.47 -4.92 -1.83
N PHE A 85 2.55 -6.13 -1.28
CA PHE A 85 1.82 -6.61 -0.11
C PHE A 85 2.44 -7.92 0.37
N GLY A 86 2.43 -8.24 1.66
CA GLY A 86 3.07 -9.47 2.16
C GLY A 86 2.48 -10.76 1.57
N ILE A 87 3.28 -11.81 1.44
CA ILE A 87 2.86 -13.10 0.84
C ILE A 87 1.67 -13.74 1.56
N SER A 88 1.56 -13.50 2.88
CA SER A 88 0.47 -13.97 3.74
C SER A 88 -0.72 -13.00 3.82
N SER A 89 -0.70 -11.90 3.05
CA SER A 89 -1.79 -10.93 3.05
C SER A 89 -3.04 -11.50 2.37
N GLY A 90 -4.22 -11.14 2.89
CA GLY A 90 -5.50 -11.52 2.28
C GLY A 90 -5.83 -10.73 1.02
N ASP A 91 -7.12 -10.55 0.75
CA ASP A 91 -7.59 -9.81 -0.44
C ASP A 91 -7.00 -8.40 -0.51
N GLN A 92 -6.57 -8.00 -1.70
CA GLN A 92 -5.92 -6.72 -1.94
C GLN A 92 -6.85 -5.76 -2.67
N LYS A 93 -6.81 -4.49 -2.27
CA LYS A 93 -7.62 -3.44 -2.89
C LYS A 93 -7.18 -3.21 -4.34
N VAL A 94 -8.15 -3.28 -5.24
CA VAL A 94 -7.97 -3.10 -6.69
C VAL A 94 -8.81 -1.96 -7.27
N ALA A 95 -9.87 -1.52 -6.59
CA ALA A 95 -10.61 -0.32 -6.98
C ALA A 95 -11.37 0.32 -5.80
N GLN A 96 -11.74 1.58 -5.97
CA GLN A 96 -12.60 2.31 -5.03
C GLN A 96 -13.63 3.18 -5.77
N PHE A 97 -14.85 3.24 -5.23
CA PHE A 97 -16.03 3.86 -5.85
C PHE A 97 -16.75 4.85 -4.92
N LYS A 98 -16.00 5.69 -4.20
CA LYS A 98 -16.57 6.69 -3.25
C LYS A 98 -17.70 7.54 -3.86
N ALA A 99 -17.54 8.00 -5.10
CA ALA A 99 -18.54 8.79 -5.82
C ALA A 99 -19.87 8.05 -6.12
N LYS A 100 -19.92 6.74 -5.91
CA LYS A 100 -21.09 5.90 -6.16
C LYS A 100 -21.79 5.42 -4.89
N HIS A 101 -21.29 5.82 -3.72
CA HIS A 101 -21.85 5.42 -2.44
C HIS A 101 -23.34 5.78 -2.34
N ASP A 102 -23.71 7.01 -2.68
CA ASP A 102 -25.10 7.49 -2.59
C ASP A 102 -26.02 6.82 -3.63
N GLU A 103 -25.48 6.44 -4.79
CA GLU A 103 -26.25 5.70 -5.81
C GLU A 103 -26.56 4.25 -5.37
N TRP A 104 -25.80 3.73 -4.42
CA TRP A 104 -25.89 2.34 -3.95
C TRP A 104 -26.51 2.23 -2.56
N SER A 105 -26.80 3.35 -1.88
CA SER A 105 -27.34 3.38 -0.52
C SER A 105 -28.62 2.55 -0.39
N ASP A 106 -29.55 2.71 -1.34
CA ASP A 106 -30.84 2.01 -1.31
C ASP A 106 -30.65 0.49 -1.35
N ILE A 107 -29.73 0.00 -2.19
CA ILE A 107 -29.40 -1.42 -2.30
C ILE A 107 -28.73 -1.90 -1.00
N ILE A 108 -27.80 -1.11 -0.46
CA ILE A 108 -27.06 -1.43 0.76
C ILE A 108 -28.01 -1.51 1.97
N ASP A 109 -28.99 -0.61 2.06
CA ASP A 109 -29.95 -0.57 3.16
C ASP A 109 -31.01 -1.66 3.04
N GLU A 110 -31.39 -2.05 1.81
CA GLU A 110 -32.19 -3.25 1.57
C GLU A 110 -31.46 -4.53 2.00
N ILE A 111 -30.16 -4.66 1.69
CA ILE A 111 -29.32 -5.79 2.13
C ILE A 111 -29.31 -5.90 3.66
N LYS A 112 -29.16 -4.76 4.36
CA LYS A 112 -29.17 -4.73 5.84
C LYS A 112 -30.53 -5.13 6.41
N ARG A 113 -31.64 -4.70 5.80
CA ARG A 113 -33.00 -5.07 6.24
C ARG A 113 -33.21 -6.58 6.19
N HIS A 114 -32.92 -7.21 5.04
CA HIS A 114 -33.01 -8.67 4.91
C HIS A 114 -32.15 -9.41 5.93
N ALA A 115 -30.99 -8.85 6.30
CA ALA A 115 -30.11 -9.46 7.28
C ALA A 115 -30.63 -9.40 8.73
N ASN A 116 -31.41 -8.36 9.07
CA ASN A 116 -32.05 -8.24 10.38
C ASN A 116 -33.18 -9.26 10.56
N ASP A 117 -33.87 -9.59 9.47
CA ASP A 117 -35.01 -10.51 9.47
C ASP A 117 -34.58 -12.00 9.36
N ALA A 118 -33.29 -12.26 9.15
CA ALA A 118 -32.74 -13.60 8.93
C ALA A 118 -32.07 -14.21 10.18
N GLU A 119 -32.27 -15.51 10.38
CA GLU A 119 -31.69 -16.23 11.52
C GLU A 119 -30.22 -16.62 11.30
N ASP A 120 -29.84 -16.99 10.07
CA ASP A 120 -28.51 -17.48 9.74
C ASP A 120 -27.92 -16.84 8.47
N LYS A 121 -26.63 -17.09 8.23
CA LYS A 121 -25.90 -16.57 7.06
C LYS A 121 -26.48 -17.08 5.73
N ALA A 122 -26.91 -18.34 5.66
CA ALA A 122 -27.39 -18.94 4.43
C ALA A 122 -28.71 -18.28 3.96
N THR A 123 -29.56 -17.94 4.93
CA THR A 123 -30.80 -17.20 4.70
C THR A 123 -30.51 -15.77 4.24
N VAL A 124 -29.54 -15.09 4.86
CA VAL A 124 -29.07 -13.76 4.39
C VAL A 124 -28.59 -13.82 2.94
N ASP A 125 -27.76 -14.81 2.62
CA ASP A 125 -27.18 -14.97 1.30
C ASP A 125 -28.26 -15.21 0.25
N SER A 126 -29.24 -16.07 0.55
CA SER A 126 -30.36 -16.36 -0.33
C SER A 126 -31.29 -15.15 -0.55
N LEU A 127 -31.65 -14.42 0.51
CA LEU A 127 -32.49 -13.22 0.41
C LEU A 127 -31.82 -12.09 -0.39
N ASN A 128 -30.49 -11.99 -0.30
CA ASN A 128 -29.73 -10.90 -0.92
C ASN A 128 -29.07 -11.25 -2.26
N GLU A 129 -29.20 -12.50 -2.74
CA GLU A 129 -28.52 -12.97 -3.95
C GLU A 129 -28.72 -12.02 -5.15
N VAL A 130 -29.96 -11.59 -5.39
CA VAL A 130 -30.30 -10.67 -6.49
C VAL A 130 -29.68 -9.28 -6.29
N LEU A 131 -29.66 -8.78 -5.05
CA LEU A 131 -29.07 -7.47 -4.72
C LEU A 131 -27.55 -7.49 -4.84
N TYR A 132 -26.91 -8.56 -4.37
CA TYR A 132 -25.48 -8.80 -4.54
C TYR A 132 -25.12 -8.88 -6.02
N MET A 133 -25.88 -9.62 -6.83
CA MET A 133 -25.66 -9.72 -8.27
C MET A 133 -25.80 -8.37 -8.97
N LYS A 134 -26.81 -7.58 -8.61
CA LYS A 134 -27.02 -6.23 -9.15
C LYS A 134 -25.83 -5.32 -8.84
N LEU A 135 -25.33 -5.35 -7.61
CA LEU A 135 -24.20 -4.55 -7.18
C LEU A 135 -22.87 -5.02 -7.80
N ALA A 136 -22.62 -6.33 -7.85
CA ALA A 136 -21.47 -6.93 -8.53
C ALA A 136 -21.40 -6.52 -10.01
N ARG A 137 -22.52 -6.57 -10.74
CA ARG A 137 -22.61 -6.13 -12.13
C ARG A 137 -22.30 -4.64 -12.29
N ARG A 138 -22.78 -3.78 -11.39
CA ARG A 138 -22.48 -2.32 -11.42
C ARG A 138 -20.99 -2.06 -11.19
N ILE A 139 -20.41 -2.70 -10.17
CA ILE A 139 -18.99 -2.62 -9.84
C ILE A 139 -18.13 -3.06 -11.03
N ALA A 140 -18.45 -4.21 -11.61
CA ALA A 140 -17.73 -4.76 -12.75
C ALA A 140 -17.77 -3.83 -13.97
N LYS A 141 -18.94 -3.28 -14.31
CA LYS A 141 -19.08 -2.31 -15.40
C LYS A 141 -18.20 -1.07 -15.20
N ILE A 142 -18.21 -0.48 -14.01
CA ILE A 142 -17.43 0.73 -13.72
C ILE A 142 -15.93 0.43 -13.75
N ARG A 143 -15.50 -0.70 -13.18
CA ARG A 143 -14.09 -1.13 -13.25
C ARG A 143 -13.65 -1.32 -14.70
N ASN A 144 -14.43 -2.04 -15.49
CA ASN A 144 -14.10 -2.32 -16.89
C ASN A 144 -14.03 -1.02 -17.70
N ALA A 145 -14.95 -0.08 -17.48
CA ALA A 145 -14.91 1.23 -18.12
C ALA A 145 -13.65 2.05 -17.75
N ARG A 146 -13.15 1.94 -16.52
CA ARG A 146 -11.87 2.57 -16.12
C ARG A 146 -10.68 1.94 -16.82
N ILE A 147 -10.66 0.61 -16.95
CA ILE A 147 -9.64 -0.12 -17.70
C ILE A 147 -9.65 0.34 -19.17
N ASP A 148 -10.83 0.42 -19.78
CA ASP A 148 -10.99 0.88 -21.17
C ASP A 148 -10.52 2.32 -21.36
N SER A 149 -10.91 3.22 -20.46
CA SER A 149 -10.44 4.59 -20.48
C SER A 149 -8.92 4.68 -20.30
N SER A 150 -8.33 3.83 -19.46
CA SER A 150 -6.88 3.81 -19.25
C SER A 150 -6.16 3.30 -20.50
N ARG A 151 -6.66 2.23 -21.14
CA ARG A 151 -6.12 1.69 -22.39
C ARG A 151 -6.15 2.70 -23.54
N ALA A 152 -7.19 3.53 -23.61
CA ALA A 152 -7.30 4.57 -24.64
C ALA A 152 -6.32 5.74 -24.44
N ASN A 153 -5.82 5.93 -23.20
CA ASN A 153 -4.98 7.06 -22.81
C ASN A 153 -3.51 6.68 -22.55
N ILE A 154 -3.11 5.45 -22.89
CA ILE A 154 -1.73 4.99 -22.70
C ILE A 154 -0.74 5.83 -23.50
N LYS A 155 0.45 6.06 -22.93
CA LYS A 155 1.48 6.90 -23.56
C LYS A 155 2.62 6.09 -24.15
N GLY A 156 2.96 4.95 -23.53
CA GLY A 156 4.18 4.22 -23.89
C GLY A 156 4.13 3.58 -25.27
N PHE A 157 2.96 3.29 -25.82
CA PHE A 157 2.81 2.80 -27.18
C PHE A 157 1.42 3.09 -27.75
N LYS A 158 1.29 2.99 -29.08
CA LYS A 158 -0.02 2.99 -29.74
C LYS A 158 -0.57 1.56 -29.74
N ALA A 159 -1.74 1.38 -29.13
CA ALA A 159 -2.52 0.14 -29.23
C ALA A 159 -3.70 0.36 -30.18
N GLY A 160 -3.84 -0.51 -31.19
CA GLY A 160 -5.10 -0.64 -31.92
C GLY A 160 -6.11 -1.47 -31.11
N GLU A 161 -7.40 -1.36 -31.43
CA GLU A 161 -8.45 -2.15 -30.74
C GLU A 161 -8.25 -3.67 -30.90
N ASP A 162 -7.63 -4.10 -32.01
CA ASP A 162 -7.37 -5.51 -32.35
C ASP A 162 -5.90 -5.94 -32.15
N ASP A 163 -5.10 -5.18 -31.40
CA ASP A 163 -3.70 -5.55 -31.17
C ASP A 163 -3.60 -6.73 -30.19
N THR A 164 -3.41 -7.93 -30.74
CA THR A 164 -3.30 -9.19 -29.98
C THR A 164 -2.02 -9.30 -29.16
N HIS A 165 -1.07 -8.38 -29.34
CA HIS A 165 0.21 -8.38 -28.64
C HIS A 165 0.20 -7.43 -27.42
N VAL A 166 -0.98 -6.94 -27.02
CA VAL A 166 -1.14 -6.08 -25.84
C VAL A 166 -1.66 -6.89 -24.66
N HIS A 167 -0.82 -7.07 -23.65
CA HIS A 167 -1.11 -7.82 -22.43
C HIS A 167 -1.24 -6.88 -21.23
N SER A 168 -2.18 -7.17 -20.33
CA SER A 168 -2.33 -6.44 -19.06
C SER A 168 -1.99 -7.37 -17.89
N VAL A 169 -1.01 -6.97 -17.07
CA VAL A 169 -0.43 -7.84 -16.03
C VAL A 169 -0.33 -7.08 -14.72
N TYR A 170 -0.71 -7.73 -13.62
CA TYR A 170 -0.29 -7.30 -12.29
C TYR A 170 1.09 -7.88 -12.01
N HIS A 171 2.07 -7.01 -11.76
CA HIS A 171 3.38 -7.38 -11.27
C HIS A 171 3.46 -7.03 -9.79
N VAL A 172 3.61 -8.04 -8.93
CA VAL A 172 3.54 -7.87 -7.49
C VAL A 172 4.82 -8.32 -6.81
N LEU A 173 5.25 -7.56 -5.79
CA LEU A 173 6.32 -7.99 -4.89
C LEU A 173 5.73 -8.28 -3.52
N MET A 174 6.01 -9.47 -3.03
CA MET A 174 5.42 -9.98 -1.80
C MET A 174 6.51 -10.34 -0.80
N PRO A 175 6.79 -9.50 0.22
CA PRO A 175 7.75 -9.88 1.26
C PRO A 175 7.21 -11.04 2.11
N SER A 176 8.12 -11.84 2.67
CA SER A 176 7.82 -12.88 3.65
C SER A 176 7.23 -12.30 4.94
N SER A 177 6.63 -13.17 5.75
CA SER A 177 6.08 -12.78 7.05
C SER A 177 7.22 -12.54 8.05
N ARG A 178 6.91 -11.88 9.17
CA ARG A 178 7.86 -11.79 10.30
C ARG A 178 8.18 -13.20 10.81
N ASN A 179 9.40 -13.41 11.30
CA ASN A 179 9.88 -14.70 11.82
C ASN A 179 9.91 -15.85 10.77
N GLU A 180 9.88 -15.52 9.48
CA GLU A 180 10.19 -16.43 8.37
C GLU A 180 11.48 -15.96 7.69
N ASP A 181 12.15 -16.85 6.95
CA ASP A 181 13.30 -16.49 6.12
C ASP A 181 13.01 -15.21 5.33
N ALA A 182 13.88 -14.22 5.46
CA ALA A 182 13.75 -12.93 4.78
C ALA A 182 13.79 -13.10 3.24
N LYS A 183 12.61 -13.05 2.61
CA LYS A 183 12.43 -13.28 1.18
C LYS A 183 11.46 -12.28 0.57
N ILE A 184 11.62 -12.03 -0.71
CA ILE A 184 10.66 -11.32 -1.55
C ILE A 184 10.26 -12.25 -2.69
N TYR A 185 8.97 -12.54 -2.78
CA TYR A 185 8.38 -13.32 -3.86
C TYR A 185 7.92 -12.38 -4.96
N VAL A 186 8.32 -12.65 -6.20
CA VAL A 186 7.82 -11.96 -7.38
C VAL A 186 6.60 -12.72 -7.88
N GLY A 187 5.48 -12.04 -8.06
CA GLY A 187 4.26 -12.65 -8.59
C GLY A 187 3.74 -11.94 -9.83
N GLU A 188 3.14 -12.70 -10.74
CA GLU A 188 2.40 -12.16 -11.88
C GLU A 188 1.02 -12.81 -12.00
N THR A 189 0.00 -11.97 -12.21
CA THR A 189 -1.34 -12.44 -12.57
C THR A 189 -1.97 -11.51 -13.59
N SER A 190 -3.02 -11.96 -14.25
CA SER A 190 -3.70 -11.17 -15.28
C SER A 190 -4.36 -9.92 -14.69
N TYR A 191 -4.21 -8.79 -15.37
CA TYR A 191 -4.97 -7.57 -15.10
C TYR A 191 -6.07 -7.42 -16.15
N ASP A 192 -7.04 -8.32 -16.10
CA ASP A 192 -8.14 -8.35 -17.06
C ASP A 192 -9.38 -7.59 -16.56
N LYS A 193 -10.28 -7.33 -17.51
CA LYS A 193 -11.66 -6.93 -17.21
C LYS A 193 -12.37 -8.05 -16.47
N ILE A 194 -13.29 -7.67 -15.60
CA ILE A 194 -14.20 -8.63 -14.92
C ILE A 194 -15.17 -9.19 -15.97
N ASN A 195 -15.25 -10.51 -16.07
CA ASN A 195 -16.17 -11.17 -17.00
C ASN A 195 -17.62 -11.09 -16.51
N LEU A 196 -18.43 -10.26 -17.18
CA LEU A 196 -19.83 -10.00 -16.82
C LEU A 196 -20.77 -11.19 -17.06
N GLU A 197 -20.42 -12.09 -17.97
CA GLU A 197 -21.25 -13.25 -18.33
C GLU A 197 -21.08 -14.39 -17.33
N ASN A 198 -19.92 -14.46 -16.67
CA ASN A 198 -19.57 -15.53 -15.75
C ASN A 198 -19.59 -15.09 -14.28
N LEU A 199 -20.38 -14.06 -13.97
CA LEU A 199 -20.52 -13.56 -12.59
C LEU A 199 -21.34 -14.54 -11.73
N SER A 200 -20.78 -14.90 -10.58
CA SER A 200 -21.41 -15.72 -9.55
C SER A 200 -21.25 -15.06 -8.18
N ILE A 201 -22.29 -15.12 -7.34
CA ILE A 201 -22.23 -14.66 -5.96
C ILE A 201 -21.79 -15.83 -5.07
N LEU A 202 -20.84 -15.55 -4.17
CA LEU A 202 -20.33 -16.52 -3.19
C LEU A 202 -20.91 -16.28 -1.78
N GLY A 203 -21.60 -15.16 -1.58
CA GLY A 203 -22.28 -14.79 -0.34
C GLY A 203 -21.55 -13.72 0.47
N CYS A 204 -22.15 -13.31 1.58
CA CYS A 204 -21.60 -12.29 2.48
C CYS A 204 -20.37 -12.79 3.27
N THR A 205 -19.58 -11.86 3.80
CA THR A 205 -18.44 -12.19 4.68
C THR A 205 -18.89 -12.74 6.03
N GLY A 206 -20.12 -12.44 6.43
CA GLY A 206 -20.75 -13.01 7.61
C GLY A 206 -22.04 -12.29 7.96
N LYS A 207 -22.88 -12.91 8.81
CA LYS A 207 -24.19 -12.37 9.19
C LYS A 207 -24.13 -10.93 9.73
N LYS A 208 -23.12 -10.61 10.54
CA LYS A 208 -22.93 -9.27 11.11
C LYS A 208 -22.47 -8.22 10.11
N ASN A 209 -21.96 -8.65 8.94
CA ASN A 209 -21.43 -7.78 7.90
C ASN A 209 -22.07 -8.15 6.53
N PRO A 210 -23.42 -8.08 6.42
CA PRO A 210 -24.14 -8.58 5.24
C PRO A 210 -23.88 -7.74 3.99
N THR A 211 -23.42 -6.50 4.15
CA THR A 211 -23.11 -5.57 3.05
C THR A 211 -21.75 -5.81 2.42
N ASN A 212 -20.90 -6.61 3.06
CA ASN A 212 -19.63 -7.06 2.51
C ASN A 212 -19.84 -8.46 1.94
N PHE A 213 -19.55 -8.65 0.66
CA PHE A 213 -19.84 -9.91 0.00
C PHE A 213 -18.79 -10.28 -1.05
N PHE A 214 -18.73 -11.56 -1.32
CA PHE A 214 -17.85 -12.16 -2.29
C PHE A 214 -18.59 -12.50 -3.58
N PHE A 215 -17.90 -12.32 -4.70
CA PHE A 215 -18.36 -12.73 -6.01
C PHE A 215 -17.16 -13.13 -6.86
N THR A 216 -17.38 -13.92 -7.91
CA THR A 216 -16.34 -14.34 -8.84
C THR A 216 -16.81 -14.14 -10.27
N ASP A 217 -15.88 -13.95 -11.18
CA ASP A 217 -16.11 -14.03 -12.63
C ASP A 217 -15.61 -15.36 -13.23
N GLY A 218 -15.35 -16.34 -12.37
CA GLY A 218 -14.75 -17.65 -12.65
C GLY A 218 -13.25 -17.63 -12.88
N LYS A 219 -12.62 -16.45 -12.98
CA LYS A 219 -11.16 -16.31 -13.04
C LYS A 219 -10.59 -15.84 -11.71
N HIS A 220 -11.17 -14.78 -11.16
CA HIS A 220 -10.74 -14.18 -9.89
C HIS A 220 -11.87 -14.19 -8.89
N VAL A 221 -11.52 -14.19 -7.61
CA VAL A 221 -12.46 -13.97 -6.50
C VAL A 221 -12.33 -12.53 -6.04
N TYR A 222 -13.47 -11.87 -5.92
CA TYR A 222 -13.58 -10.49 -5.51
C TYR A 222 -14.36 -10.36 -4.21
N LYS A 223 -14.02 -9.34 -3.42
CA LYS A 223 -14.75 -8.93 -2.22
C LYS A 223 -15.11 -7.46 -2.33
N TYR A 224 -16.40 -7.15 -2.23
CA TYR A 224 -16.86 -5.79 -2.07
C TYR A 224 -16.99 -5.44 -0.58
N THR A 225 -16.58 -4.24 -0.20
CA THR A 225 -16.82 -3.69 1.14
C THR A 225 -17.56 -2.36 1.06
N SER A 226 -18.67 -2.25 1.79
CA SER A 226 -19.57 -1.10 1.68
C SER A 226 -19.04 0.16 2.38
N ALA A 227 -18.28 0.01 3.47
CA ALA A 227 -17.83 1.12 4.31
C ALA A 227 -17.08 2.22 3.54
N ASP A 228 -16.27 1.82 2.55
CA ASP A 228 -15.49 2.74 1.71
C ASP A 228 -15.79 2.55 0.21
N SER A 229 -16.83 1.77 -0.12
CA SER A 229 -17.12 1.29 -1.48
C SER A 229 -15.88 0.78 -2.19
N GLN A 230 -15.20 -0.19 -1.59
CA GLN A 230 -13.96 -0.76 -2.11
C GLN A 230 -14.19 -2.11 -2.75
N LEU A 231 -13.41 -2.39 -3.79
CA LEU A 231 -13.28 -3.70 -4.38
C LEU A 231 -11.90 -4.24 -4.07
N HIS A 232 -11.90 -5.43 -3.50
CA HIS A 232 -10.72 -6.23 -3.23
C HIS A 232 -10.73 -7.45 -4.14
N MET A 233 -9.55 -7.94 -4.49
CA MET A 233 -9.33 -9.14 -5.29
C MET A 233 -8.41 -10.08 -4.53
N ASN A 234 -8.73 -11.37 -4.57
CA ASN A 234 -7.81 -12.40 -4.14
C ASN A 234 -6.82 -12.67 -5.29
N PHE A 235 -5.53 -12.52 -4.99
CA PHE A 235 -4.44 -12.70 -5.97
C PHE A 235 -3.93 -14.14 -6.02
N ASP A 236 -4.41 -15.02 -5.14
CA ASP A 236 -3.90 -16.39 -4.99
C ASP A 236 -2.37 -16.41 -4.85
N ASN A 237 -1.88 -15.64 -3.88
CA ASN A 237 -0.50 -15.15 -3.77
C ASN A 237 0.57 -16.22 -4.02
N ARG A 238 0.37 -17.44 -3.54
CA ARG A 238 1.35 -18.55 -3.67
C ARG A 238 1.37 -19.15 -5.08
N ASN A 239 0.24 -19.14 -5.79
CA ASN A 239 0.11 -19.72 -7.12
C ASN A 239 0.56 -18.77 -8.24
N ILE A 240 0.72 -17.48 -7.95
CA ILE A 240 1.17 -16.48 -8.92
C ILE A 240 2.68 -16.22 -8.86
N VAL A 241 3.41 -16.87 -7.94
CA VAL A 241 4.86 -16.68 -7.77
C VAL A 241 5.61 -17.19 -8.99
N CYS A 242 6.48 -16.35 -9.55
CA CYS A 242 7.36 -16.68 -10.66
C CYS A 242 8.86 -16.58 -10.34
N ASP A 243 9.26 -15.86 -9.28
CA ASP A 243 10.66 -15.77 -8.85
C ASP A 243 10.75 -15.49 -7.34
N GLU A 244 11.89 -15.82 -6.72
CA GLU A 244 12.15 -15.69 -5.30
C GLU A 244 13.51 -15.05 -5.02
N TRP A 245 13.51 -14.02 -4.17
CA TRP A 245 14.69 -13.25 -3.85
C TRP A 245 14.99 -13.31 -2.36
N ASN A 246 16.12 -13.91 -2.00
CA ASN A 246 16.62 -13.88 -0.62
C ASN A 246 17.09 -12.45 -0.28
N VAL A 247 16.60 -11.94 0.85
CA VAL A 247 16.98 -10.62 1.39
C VAL A 247 18.11 -10.81 2.39
N LYS A 248 19.11 -9.93 2.32
CA LYS A 248 20.17 -9.83 3.32
C LYS A 248 20.07 -8.45 3.95
N TYR A 249 19.95 -8.39 5.27
CA TYR A 249 19.96 -7.12 5.98
C TYR A 249 21.38 -6.56 6.05
N ALA A 250 21.49 -5.24 6.01
CA ALA A 250 22.76 -4.55 6.08
C ALA A 250 23.25 -4.48 7.53
N ASP A 251 24.46 -4.97 7.79
CA ASP A 251 25.06 -5.00 9.14
C ASP A 251 25.15 -3.60 9.77
N ASP A 252 25.53 -2.59 8.98
CA ASP A 252 25.56 -1.19 9.39
C ASP A 252 24.96 -0.30 8.30
N ALA A 253 23.65 -0.09 8.44
CA ALA A 253 22.90 0.73 7.50
C ALA A 253 23.19 2.24 7.67
N HIS A 254 23.64 2.71 8.84
CA HIS A 254 24.05 4.11 9.03
C HIS A 254 25.32 4.42 8.24
N ALA A 255 26.29 3.50 8.21
CA ALA A 255 27.47 3.66 7.37
C ALA A 255 27.14 3.73 5.87
N ILE A 256 26.11 3.00 5.41
CA ILE A 256 25.63 3.10 4.03
C ILE A 256 25.07 4.50 3.76
N PHE A 257 24.22 5.01 4.66
CA PHE A 257 23.69 6.37 4.53
C PHE A 257 24.78 7.43 4.63
N GLY A 258 25.81 7.23 5.46
CA GLY A 258 26.99 8.10 5.51
C GLY A 258 27.67 8.23 4.15
N LYS A 259 27.89 7.11 3.45
CA LYS A 259 28.46 7.13 2.08
C LYS A 259 27.55 7.84 1.08
N ILE A 260 26.23 7.66 1.19
CA ILE A 260 25.27 8.38 0.34
C ILE A 260 25.32 9.88 0.65
N ALA A 261 25.38 10.25 1.93
CA ALA A 261 25.49 11.63 2.37
C ALA A 261 26.78 12.28 1.84
N ASP A 262 27.92 11.61 1.90
CA ASP A 262 29.18 12.11 1.34
C ASP A 262 29.11 12.31 -0.19
N MET A 263 28.33 11.47 -0.91
CA MET A 263 28.14 11.61 -2.36
C MET A 263 27.19 12.75 -2.75
N VAL A 264 26.12 12.95 -1.98
CA VAL A 264 25.04 13.92 -2.28
C VAL A 264 25.34 15.30 -1.68
N TYR A 265 25.94 15.30 -0.49
CA TYR A 265 26.34 16.46 0.30
C TYR A 265 27.84 16.36 0.63
N PRO A 266 28.74 16.50 -0.37
CA PRO A 266 30.16 16.47 -0.13
C PRO A 266 30.53 17.51 0.92
N LYS A 267 31.32 17.11 1.92
CA LYS A 267 31.82 18.04 2.91
C LYS A 267 32.59 19.14 2.19
N SER A 268 32.22 20.40 2.43
CA SER A 268 32.97 21.53 1.90
C SER A 268 34.37 21.50 2.49
N PRO A 269 35.44 21.77 1.72
CA PRO A 269 36.77 22.01 2.26
C PRO A 269 36.79 23.12 3.33
N ASP A 270 35.79 24.02 3.31
CA ASP A 270 35.66 25.14 4.24
C ASP A 270 35.06 24.74 5.61
N LEU A 271 34.72 23.45 5.80
CA LEU A 271 34.37 22.87 7.11
C LEU A 271 35.44 21.88 7.61
N ASP A 272 36.51 21.70 6.83
CA ASP A 272 37.72 20.95 7.21
C ASP A 272 38.78 21.88 7.81
N ASP A 273 38.36 23.03 8.37
CA ASP A 273 39.25 23.87 9.17
C ASP A 273 39.17 23.40 10.63
N ASN A 274 40.26 22.78 11.07
CA ASN A 274 40.70 22.58 12.45
C ASN A 274 39.90 23.37 13.50
N SER A 275 38.74 22.88 13.89
CA SER A 275 38.08 23.25 15.13
C SER A 275 37.74 21.96 15.83
N ASN A 276 38.68 21.56 16.67
CA ASN A 276 38.54 20.61 17.77
C ASN A 276 37.46 19.55 17.54
N ILE A 277 37.92 18.31 17.34
CA ILE A 277 37.31 17.21 18.07
C ILE A 277 37.37 17.63 19.54
N LEU A 278 36.33 18.33 20.00
CA LEU A 278 35.95 18.31 21.38
C LEU A 278 35.64 16.84 21.61
N GLU A 279 36.58 16.15 22.25
CA GLU A 279 36.19 15.22 23.29
C GLU A 279 35.01 15.90 23.98
N ILE A 280 33.82 15.32 23.86
CA ILE A 280 32.71 15.70 24.72
C ILE A 280 33.16 15.20 26.09
N GLU A 281 34.00 15.99 26.75
CA GLU A 281 33.99 16.05 28.20
C GLU A 281 32.54 16.38 28.57
N ASP A 282 32.03 15.70 29.59
CA ASP A 282 30.67 15.75 30.15
C ASP A 282 30.28 17.16 30.71
N ASP A 283 30.80 18.24 30.13
CA ASP A 283 30.49 19.62 30.49
C ASP A 283 29.70 20.28 29.35
N VAL A 284 28.54 19.71 29.02
CA VAL A 284 27.45 20.54 28.51
C VAL A 284 26.94 21.28 29.74
N GLU A 285 27.34 22.55 29.91
CA GLU A 285 26.54 23.45 30.74
C GLU A 285 25.12 23.36 30.18
N GLU A 286 24.23 22.67 30.92
CA GLU A 286 22.80 22.66 30.65
C GLU A 286 22.40 24.12 30.51
N LEU A 287 22.12 24.56 29.28
CA LEU A 287 21.46 25.83 29.08
C LEU A 287 20.12 25.70 29.81
N GLU A 288 20.05 26.27 31.02
CA GLU A 288 18.81 26.35 31.78
C GLU A 288 17.80 27.02 30.86
N VAL A 289 16.82 26.23 30.41
CA VAL A 289 15.70 26.74 29.63
C VAL A 289 14.94 27.68 30.58
N GLU A 290 15.20 28.98 30.48
CA GLU A 290 14.60 29.98 31.38
C GLU A 290 13.07 29.93 31.30
N ASP A 291 12.49 29.80 30.09
CA ASP A 291 11.05 29.66 29.90
C ASP A 291 10.70 28.93 28.60
N THR A 292 9.63 28.12 28.64
CA THR A 292 9.03 27.50 27.44
C THR A 292 7.58 27.96 27.29
N TYR A 293 7.24 28.54 26.14
CA TYR A 293 5.89 29.05 25.87
C TYR A 293 5.12 28.10 24.94
N CYS A 294 3.91 27.71 25.34
CA CYS A 294 2.96 26.98 24.50
C CYS A 294 1.63 27.74 24.43
N TRP A 295 1.08 27.88 23.23
CA TRP A 295 -0.21 28.53 23.03
C TRP A 295 -1.33 27.59 23.44
N THR A 296 -2.07 27.92 24.51
CA THR A 296 -3.23 27.13 24.94
C THR A 296 -4.43 27.44 24.04
N ILE A 297 -4.97 26.40 23.40
CA ILE A 297 -6.22 26.51 22.64
C ILE A 297 -7.40 26.21 23.56
N TRP A 298 -8.21 27.23 23.83
CA TRP A 298 -9.39 27.17 24.68
C TRP A 298 -10.64 26.73 23.91
N ASN A 299 -11.51 25.96 24.56
CA ASN A 299 -12.86 25.70 24.06
C ASN A 299 -13.77 26.92 24.31
N LYS A 300 -15.03 26.82 23.87
CA LYS A 300 -16.03 27.90 24.01
C LYS A 300 -16.35 28.29 25.46
N ASN A 301 -16.01 27.42 26.41
CA ASN A 301 -16.19 27.64 27.84
C ASN A 301 -14.91 28.13 28.53
N GLN A 302 -13.86 28.47 27.77
CA GLN A 302 -12.53 28.84 28.26
C GLN A 302 -11.82 27.72 29.03
N GLU A 303 -12.07 26.46 28.64
CA GLU A 303 -11.44 25.28 29.22
C GLU A 303 -10.54 24.59 28.19
N THR A 304 -9.50 23.88 28.67
CA THR A 304 -8.63 23.07 27.82
C THR A 304 -9.20 21.65 27.72
N GLU A 305 -9.43 21.16 26.51
CA GLU A 305 -9.91 19.79 26.31
C GLU A 305 -8.81 18.76 26.64
N LEU A 306 -9.14 17.81 27.52
CA LEU A 306 -8.31 16.64 27.80
C LEU A 306 -8.15 15.84 26.50
N PHE A 307 -6.90 15.47 26.17
CA PHE A 307 -6.53 14.75 24.94
C PHE A 307 -6.71 15.53 23.63
N SER A 308 -6.77 16.87 23.69
CA SER A 308 -6.54 17.70 22.51
C SER A 308 -5.11 17.46 22.00
N GLY A 309 -4.98 16.78 20.86
CA GLY A 309 -3.69 16.55 20.18
C GLY A 309 -2.97 17.83 19.73
N PHE A 310 -3.55 19.00 20.00
CA PHE A 310 -2.95 20.31 19.75
C PHE A 310 -2.31 20.94 21.01
N ASN A 311 -2.66 20.51 22.22
CA ASN A 311 -2.11 21.02 23.48
C ASN A 311 -1.08 20.03 24.08
N SER A 312 -0.15 19.59 23.24
CA SER A 312 0.69 18.40 23.46
C SER A 312 1.69 18.48 24.62
N PHE A 313 1.80 19.61 25.34
CA PHE A 313 2.67 19.75 26.52
C PHE A 313 1.96 19.46 27.86
N LEU A 314 0.63 19.39 27.89
CA LEU A 314 -0.15 19.12 29.10
C LEU A 314 -0.94 17.81 29.02
N ALA A 315 -0.41 16.80 28.34
CA ALA A 315 -0.76 15.42 28.68
C ALA A 315 -0.07 15.06 30.00
N GLN A 316 -0.48 15.71 31.10
CA GLN A 316 0.02 15.44 32.44
C GLN A 316 -0.27 13.98 32.80
N ASP A 317 0.80 13.18 32.94
CA ASP A 317 0.78 11.96 33.73
C ASP A 317 0.20 12.33 35.11
N PRO A 318 -0.86 11.65 35.59
CA PRO A 318 -1.59 12.00 36.82
C PRO A 318 -0.74 11.92 38.11
N ARG A 319 0.56 11.65 37.99
CA ARG A 319 1.52 11.56 39.10
C ARG A 319 2.35 12.82 39.37
N TRP A 320 2.16 13.90 38.61
CA TRP A 320 2.89 15.16 38.84
C TRP A 320 1.97 16.22 39.43
N GLU A 321 2.23 16.60 40.69
CA GLU A 321 1.47 17.63 41.41
C GLU A 321 1.59 19.01 40.74
N LYS A 322 0.47 19.74 40.81
CA LYS A 322 0.21 21.07 40.25
C LYS A 322 1.41 22.04 40.34
N ILE A 323 1.96 22.39 39.18
CA ILE A 323 2.72 23.64 39.03
C ILE A 323 1.71 24.74 38.69
N SER A 324 1.49 25.68 39.61
CA SER A 324 0.66 26.86 39.41
C SER A 324 1.42 27.91 38.61
N VAL A 325 1.00 28.19 37.38
CA VAL A 325 1.48 29.36 36.63
C VAL A 325 0.54 30.53 36.92
N LYS A 326 1.09 31.61 37.50
CA LYS A 326 0.41 32.92 37.56
C LYS A 326 0.62 33.63 36.22
N SER A 327 -0.45 34.13 35.62
CA SER A 327 -0.39 35.04 34.47
C SER A 327 -0.38 36.50 34.95
N GLU A 328 0.51 37.33 34.40
CA GLU A 328 0.28 38.78 34.27
C GLU A 328 -0.51 39.10 33.00
#